data_AF-A0A4Z0ZYU1-F1
#
_entry.id   AF-A0A4Z0ZYU1-F1
#
_cell.length_a   1.000
_cell.length_b   1.000
_cell.length_c   1.000
_cell.angle_alpha   90.00
_cell.angle_beta   90.00
_cell.angle_gamma   90.00
#
_symmetry.space_group_name_H-M   'P 1'
#
loop_
_entity.id
_entity.type
_entity.pdbx_description
1 polymer ?
#
loop_
_entity_poly.entity_id
_entity_poly.type
_entity_poly.pdbx_seq_one_letter_code
_entity_poly.pdbx_strand_id
1 'polypeptide(L)'
;MDVRLNRLLNSAEKLIQDKKDTKDVVSGKTGATVQKSEEKSDFVVSLPVQYHNIQSRLTELQKQLSKEQSRIGLLEDSTQEEDKLKELLFEGEPLFPELGDSKKTKPEILENSKGNISSLLAELKKKEVESENIFSLGMMLSPEEFKGKIGTLSASTMKPISETMVKRLLGG
;
A
#
# COMPACT_ATOMS: atom_id res chain seq x y z
N MET A 1 0.37 -11.21 37.54
CA MET A 1 -0.55 -11.38 36.39
C MET A 1 0.16 -12.27 35.35
N ASP A 2 0.52 -13.50 35.75
CA ASP A 2 1.62 -14.29 35.14
C ASP A 2 1.16 -15.51 34.33
N VAL A 3 -0.16 -15.70 34.27
CA VAL A 3 -0.79 -16.87 33.63
C VAL A 3 -0.61 -16.85 32.11
N ARG A 4 -0.38 -15.67 31.51
CA ARG A 4 -0.19 -15.51 30.06
C ARG A 4 1.20 -15.95 29.62
N LEU A 5 2.23 -15.67 30.42
CA LEU A 5 3.60 -16.06 30.09
C LEU A 5 3.80 -17.58 30.21
N ASN A 6 3.24 -18.19 31.26
CA ASN A 6 3.27 -19.65 31.44
C ASN A 6 2.47 -20.40 30.36
N ARG A 7 1.40 -19.82 29.80
CA ARG A 7 0.68 -20.40 28.65
C ARG A 7 1.47 -20.30 27.35
N LEU A 8 2.19 -19.19 27.13
CA LEU A 8 3.04 -19.04 25.94
C LEU A 8 4.24 -19.99 25.97
N LEU A 9 4.89 -20.13 27.13
CA LEU A 9 6.03 -21.04 27.29
C LEU A 9 5.64 -22.51 27.08
N ASN A 10 4.53 -22.95 27.68
CA ASN A 10 4.01 -24.32 27.47
C ASN A 10 3.61 -24.57 25.99
N SER A 11 3.11 -23.55 25.29
CA SER A 11 2.73 -23.68 23.87
C SER A 11 3.95 -23.76 22.94
N ALA A 12 5.04 -23.06 23.28
CA ALA A 12 6.28 -23.11 22.51
C ALA A 12 7.01 -24.45 22.69
N GLU A 13 7.00 -25.01 23.90
CA GLU A 13 7.61 -26.31 24.19
C GLU A 13 6.90 -27.46 23.46
N LYS A 14 5.56 -27.45 23.44
CA LYS A 14 4.77 -28.44 22.71
C LYS A 14 5.02 -28.42 21.20
N LEU A 15 5.23 -27.24 20.61
CA LEU A 15 5.53 -27.09 19.18
C LEU A 15 6.91 -27.66 18.78
N ILE A 16 7.87 -27.65 19.71
CA ILE A 16 9.22 -28.18 19.48
C ILE A 16 9.23 -29.71 19.60
N GLN A 17 8.44 -30.28 20.51
CA GLN A 17 8.27 -31.74 20.62
C GLN A 17 7.59 -32.35 19.38
N ASP A 18 6.49 -31.75 18.89
CA ASP A 18 5.79 -32.25 17.69
C ASP A 18 6.68 -32.30 16.43
N LYS A 19 7.73 -31.46 16.35
CA LYS A 19 8.71 -31.47 15.26
C LYS A 19 9.85 -32.47 15.43
N LYS A 20 10.08 -32.99 16.64
CA LYS A 20 11.06 -34.05 16.88
C LYS A 20 10.44 -35.42 16.61
N ASP A 21 9.20 -35.64 17.02
CA ASP A 21 8.51 -36.93 16.82
C ASP A 21 8.19 -37.23 15.34
N THR A 22 8.17 -36.21 14.47
CA THR A 22 7.97 -36.39 13.02
C THR A 22 9.24 -36.76 12.25
N LYS A 23 10.43 -36.72 12.86
CA LYS A 23 11.70 -37.02 12.17
C LYS A 23 12.15 -38.48 12.27
N ASP A 24 11.53 -39.30 13.11
CA ASP A 24 11.96 -40.67 13.37
C ASP A 24 11.16 -41.76 12.61
N VAL A 25 10.23 -41.40 11.71
CA VAL A 25 9.38 -42.41 11.02
C VAL A 25 9.73 -42.64 9.54
N VAL A 26 10.65 -41.89 8.92
CA VAL A 26 10.99 -42.09 7.49
C VAL A 26 12.47 -42.36 7.28
N SER A 27 12.95 -43.47 7.84
CA SER A 27 14.17 -44.14 7.38
C SER A 27 13.75 -45.27 6.44
N GLY A 28 13.90 -45.09 5.12
CA GLY A 28 13.55 -46.13 4.17
C GLY A 28 13.59 -45.75 2.69
N LYS A 29 14.77 -45.91 2.09
CA LYS A 29 15.01 -46.32 0.68
C LYS A 29 14.68 -45.39 -0.50
N THR A 30 15.69 -45.33 -1.37
CA THR A 30 15.68 -45.22 -2.85
C THR A 30 15.33 -43.89 -3.50
N GLY A 31 16.38 -43.25 -4.02
CA GLY A 31 16.49 -42.84 -5.42
C GLY A 31 15.26 -42.26 -6.10
N ALA A 32 15.14 -40.94 -6.05
CA ALA A 32 14.65 -40.15 -7.17
C ALA A 32 15.38 -38.82 -7.13
N THR A 33 16.18 -38.55 -8.14
CA THR A 33 16.58 -37.19 -8.49
C THR A 33 15.29 -36.45 -8.78
N VAL A 34 14.73 -35.80 -7.75
CA VAL A 34 13.65 -34.84 -7.93
C VAL A 34 14.27 -33.71 -8.72
N GLN A 35 14.07 -33.74 -10.04
CA GLN A 35 14.09 -32.54 -10.85
C GLN A 35 13.07 -31.61 -10.21
N LYS A 36 13.55 -30.81 -9.27
CA LYS A 36 12.82 -29.70 -8.68
C LYS A 36 12.81 -28.64 -9.78
N SER A 37 11.93 -28.82 -10.76
CA SER A 37 11.39 -27.67 -11.47
C SER A 37 10.82 -26.79 -10.36
N GLU A 38 11.56 -25.75 -10.00
CA GLU A 38 11.09 -24.70 -9.12
C GLU A 38 9.90 -24.04 -9.83
N GLU A 39 8.72 -24.65 -9.68
CA GLU A 39 7.46 -23.98 -9.91
C GLU A 39 7.46 -22.80 -8.93
N LYS A 40 7.85 -21.64 -9.46
CA LYS A 40 7.82 -20.39 -8.73
C LYS A 40 6.40 -20.25 -8.20
N SER A 41 6.28 -20.20 -6.88
CA SER A 41 4.99 -20.07 -6.22
C SER A 41 4.20 -18.94 -6.87
N ASP A 42 2.94 -19.18 -7.22
CA ASP A 42 2.02 -18.19 -7.80
C ASP A 42 2.02 -16.88 -7.01
N PHE A 43 2.27 -16.98 -5.70
CA PHE A 43 2.48 -15.84 -4.82
C PHE A 43 3.61 -14.92 -5.32
N VAL A 44 4.81 -15.45 -5.56
CA VAL A 44 5.99 -14.69 -6.02
C VAL A 44 5.75 -14.07 -7.39
N VAL A 45 5.08 -14.81 -8.29
CA VAL A 45 4.74 -14.34 -9.63
C VAL A 45 3.78 -13.15 -9.59
N SER A 46 2.91 -13.09 -8.58
CA SER A 46 1.91 -12.02 -8.43
C SER A 46 2.45 -10.73 -7.80
N LEU A 47 3.59 -10.77 -7.09
CA LEU A 47 4.12 -9.61 -6.35
C LEU A 47 4.32 -8.34 -7.20
N PRO A 48 4.87 -8.41 -8.44
CA PRO A 48 5.01 -7.23 -9.29
C PRO A 48 3.68 -6.57 -9.65
N VAL A 49 2.65 -7.38 -9.89
CA VAL A 49 1.30 -6.89 -10.21
C VAL A 49 0.68 -6.24 -8.97
N GLN A 50 0.81 -6.87 -7.80
CA GLN A 50 0.35 -6.29 -6.54
C GLN A 50 1.02 -4.94 -6.27
N TYR A 51 2.34 -4.86 -6.44
CA TYR A 51 3.07 -3.60 -6.28
C TYR A 51 2.57 -2.51 -7.23
N HIS A 52 2.42 -2.84 -8.52
CA HIS A 52 1.90 -1.90 -9.51
C HIS A 52 0.50 -1.38 -9.12
N ASN A 53 -0.41 -2.27 -8.70
CA ASN A 53 -1.75 -1.89 -8.27
C ASN A 53 -1.74 -0.96 -7.06
N ILE A 54 -0.90 -1.25 -6.06
CA ILE A 54 -0.74 -0.39 -4.88
C ILE A 54 -0.26 1.00 -5.29
N GLN A 55 0.67 1.07 -6.24
CA GLN A 55 1.26 2.33 -6.68
C GLN A 55 0.31 3.18 -7.53
N SER A 56 -0.47 2.54 -8.39
CA SER A 56 -1.59 3.20 -9.08
C SER A 56 -2.58 3.77 -8.06
N ARG A 57 -2.92 3.00 -7.01
CA ARG A 57 -3.79 3.48 -5.94
C ARG A 57 -3.17 4.62 -5.12
N LEU A 58 -1.88 4.56 -4.80
CA LEU A 58 -1.16 5.64 -4.13
C LEU A 58 -1.22 6.94 -4.95
N THR A 59 -1.02 6.84 -6.26
CA THR A 59 -1.11 7.99 -7.17
C THR A 59 -2.52 8.59 -7.18
N GLU A 60 -3.54 7.74 -7.23
CA GLU A 60 -4.94 8.17 -7.14
C GLU A 60 -5.26 8.86 -5.81
N LEU A 61 -4.84 8.27 -4.69
CA LEU A 61 -5.04 8.84 -3.36
C LEU A 61 -4.31 10.18 -3.18
N GLN A 62 -3.09 10.32 -3.71
CA GLN A 62 -2.35 11.58 -3.70
C GLN A 62 -3.06 12.66 -4.52
N LYS A 63 -3.65 12.29 -5.66
CA LYS A 63 -4.47 13.19 -6.47
C LYS A 63 -5.72 13.63 -5.71
N GLN A 64 -6.44 12.69 -5.09
CA GLN A 64 -7.62 12.99 -4.27
C GLN A 64 -7.26 13.92 -3.09
N LEU A 65 -6.14 13.65 -2.42
CA LEU A 65 -5.64 14.50 -1.34
C LEU A 65 -5.33 15.92 -1.83
N SER A 66 -4.68 16.04 -2.99
CA SER A 66 -4.37 17.34 -3.59
C SER A 66 -5.65 18.13 -3.90
N LYS A 67 -6.67 17.46 -4.47
CA LYS A 67 -7.99 18.05 -4.73
C LYS A 67 -8.63 18.57 -3.43
N GLU A 68 -8.65 17.77 -2.37
CA GLU A 68 -9.24 18.16 -1.09
C GLU A 68 -8.45 19.25 -0.36
N GLN A 69 -7.11 19.25 -0.44
CA GLN A 69 -6.28 20.33 0.09
C GLN A 69 -6.55 21.66 -0.63
N SER A 70 -6.69 21.64 -1.95
CA SER A 70 -7.11 22.81 -2.72
C SER A 70 -8.51 23.30 -2.31
N ARG A 71 -9.46 22.36 -2.09
CA ARG A 71 -10.81 22.68 -1.62
C ARG A 71 -10.78 23.41 -0.27
N ILE A 72 -10.03 22.89 0.70
CA ILE A 72 -9.89 23.56 2.01
C ILE A 72 -9.28 24.96 1.85
N GLY A 73 -8.17 25.09 1.12
CA GLY A 73 -7.50 26.38 0.97
C GLY A 73 -8.42 27.48 0.40
N LEU A 74 -9.31 27.10 -0.53
CA LEU A 74 -10.28 28.01 -1.13
C LEU A 74 -11.51 28.27 -0.24
N LEU A 75 -11.93 27.28 0.56
CA LEU A 75 -13.07 27.42 1.46
C LEU A 75 -12.71 28.17 2.76
N GLU A 76 -11.46 28.14 3.19
CA GLU A 76 -10.95 28.90 4.35
C GLU A 76 -10.70 30.38 4.01
N ASP A 77 -10.54 30.70 2.72
CA ASP A 77 -10.43 32.08 2.25
C ASP A 77 -11.81 32.76 2.25
N SER A 78 -12.05 33.58 3.27
CA SER A 78 -13.29 34.34 3.46
C SER A 78 -13.53 35.41 2.38
N THR A 79 -12.54 35.69 1.53
CA THR A 79 -12.66 36.64 0.41
C THR A 79 -13.25 36.00 -0.85
N GLN A 80 -13.34 34.68 -0.90
CA GLN A 80 -13.90 33.96 -2.06
C GLN A 80 -15.41 34.08 -2.12
N GLU A 81 -15.91 34.72 -3.17
CA GLU A 81 -17.33 34.74 -3.53
C GLU A 81 -17.78 33.33 -3.93
N GLU A 82 -19.00 32.94 -3.55
CA GLU A 82 -19.51 31.60 -3.81
C GLU A 82 -19.66 31.29 -5.30
N ASP A 83 -20.02 32.29 -6.11
CA ASP A 83 -20.17 32.10 -7.55
C ASP A 83 -18.84 31.83 -8.25
N LYS A 84 -17.74 32.42 -7.76
CA LYS A 84 -16.39 32.10 -8.24
C LYS A 84 -16.00 30.66 -7.90
N LEU A 85 -16.38 30.17 -6.73
CA LEU A 85 -16.10 28.78 -6.33
C LEU A 85 -16.83 27.76 -7.23
N LYS A 86 -18.05 28.08 -7.69
CA LYS A 86 -18.82 27.20 -8.59
C LYS A 86 -18.15 27.00 -9.96
N GLU A 87 -17.38 28.00 -10.42
CA GLU A 87 -16.67 27.95 -11.71
C GLU A 87 -15.31 27.23 -11.63
N LEU A 88 -14.80 26.95 -10.42
CA LEU A 88 -13.51 26.31 -10.27
C LEU A 88 -13.55 24.85 -10.70
N LEU A 89 -12.53 24.46 -11.46
CA LEU A 89 -12.36 23.09 -11.96
C LEU A 89 -11.06 22.50 -11.42
N PHE A 90 -11.07 21.19 -11.21
CA PHE A 90 -9.88 20.39 -10.95
C PHE A 90 -9.82 19.29 -12.01
N GLU A 91 -8.79 19.36 -12.86
CA GLU A 91 -8.62 18.45 -14.01
C GLU A 91 -9.86 18.36 -14.93
N GLY A 92 -10.54 19.49 -15.14
CA GLY A 92 -11.69 19.58 -16.04
C GLY A 92 -13.04 19.23 -15.41
N GLU A 93 -13.06 18.80 -14.15
CA GLU A 93 -14.31 18.56 -13.39
C GLU A 93 -14.58 19.66 -12.37
N PRO A 94 -15.86 19.97 -12.06
CA PRO A 94 -16.22 20.91 -11.00
C PRO A 94 -15.54 20.57 -9.68
N LEU A 95 -14.86 21.56 -9.11
CA LEU A 95 -14.18 21.41 -7.83
C LEU A 95 -15.18 21.31 -6.68
N PHE A 96 -16.30 22.04 -6.76
CA PHE A 96 -17.38 22.07 -5.77
C PHE A 96 -18.75 21.76 -6.41
N PRO A 97 -18.99 20.51 -6.84
CA PRO A 97 -20.25 20.16 -7.49
C PRO A 97 -21.46 20.39 -6.58
N GLU A 98 -21.30 20.21 -5.26
CA GLU A 98 -22.36 20.44 -4.28
C GLU A 98 -22.82 21.90 -4.12
N LEU A 99 -22.02 22.90 -4.55
CA LEU A 99 -22.43 24.31 -4.54
C LEU A 99 -23.38 24.65 -5.70
N GLY A 100 -23.32 23.92 -6.82
CA GLY A 100 -24.21 24.13 -7.96
C GLY A 100 -25.65 23.72 -7.68
N ASP A 101 -25.85 22.72 -6.82
CA ASP A 101 -27.15 22.12 -6.51
C ASP A 101 -27.88 22.79 -5.34
N SER A 102 -27.30 23.84 -4.71
CA SER A 102 -27.84 24.49 -3.50
C SER A 102 -28.12 23.54 -2.33
N LYS A 103 -27.42 22.39 -2.27
CA LYS A 103 -27.68 21.33 -1.28
C LYS A 103 -26.84 21.45 -0.01
N LYS A 104 -25.72 22.18 -0.04
CA LYS A 104 -24.76 22.26 1.06
C LYS A 104 -24.16 23.64 1.20
N THR A 105 -23.90 24.06 2.43
CA THR A 105 -23.26 25.35 2.72
C THR A 105 -21.74 25.24 2.75
N LYS A 106 -21.01 26.34 2.46
CA LYS A 106 -19.54 26.38 2.54
C LYS A 106 -18.94 25.75 3.82
N PRO A 107 -19.43 26.04 5.05
CA PRO A 107 -18.89 25.43 6.26
C PRO A 107 -19.09 23.91 6.33
N GLU A 108 -20.23 23.39 5.87
CA GLU A 108 -20.47 21.93 5.80
C GLU A 108 -19.50 21.26 4.83
N ILE A 109 -19.23 21.91 3.70
CA ILE A 109 -18.28 21.42 2.70
C ILE A 109 -16.86 21.42 3.26
N LEU A 110 -16.49 22.46 4.00
CA LEU A 110 -15.19 22.59 4.65
C LEU A 110 -14.97 21.48 5.69
N GLU A 111 -15.95 21.23 6.56
CA GLU A 111 -15.88 20.17 7.57
C GLU A 111 -15.76 18.79 6.92
N ASN A 112 -16.56 18.52 5.89
CA ASN A 112 -16.48 17.26 5.15
C ASN A 112 -15.10 17.09 4.46
N SER A 113 -14.56 18.16 3.86
CA SER A 113 -13.24 18.14 3.22
C SER A 113 -12.12 17.87 4.24
N LYS A 114 -12.21 18.44 5.45
CA LYS A 114 -11.28 18.14 6.57
C LYS A 114 -11.33 16.66 6.99
N GLY A 115 -12.54 16.10 7.10
CA GLY A 115 -12.74 14.68 7.37
C GLY A 115 -12.14 13.78 6.28
N ASN A 116 -12.40 14.12 5.01
CA ASN A 116 -11.87 13.40 3.85
C ASN A 116 -10.34 13.40 3.84
N ILE A 117 -9.68 14.54 4.09
CA ILE A 117 -8.21 14.61 4.17
C ILE A 117 -7.66 13.67 5.23
N SER A 118 -8.24 13.69 6.44
CA SER A 118 -7.80 12.80 7.51
C SER A 118 -7.90 11.32 7.09
N SER A 119 -9.01 10.94 6.46
CA SER A 119 -9.19 9.57 5.95
C SER A 119 -8.21 9.23 4.82
N LEU A 120 -7.98 10.16 3.88
CA LEU A 120 -7.05 9.97 2.76
C LEU A 120 -5.62 9.81 3.26
N LEU A 121 -5.20 10.59 4.25
CA LEU A 121 -3.87 10.48 4.87
C LEU A 121 -3.68 9.12 5.56
N ALA A 122 -4.72 8.62 6.24
CA ALA A 122 -4.68 7.30 6.86
C ALA A 122 -4.57 6.18 5.80
N GLU A 123 -5.34 6.29 4.71
CA GLU A 123 -5.30 5.31 3.62
C GLU A 123 -3.96 5.33 2.87
N LEU A 124 -3.42 6.53 2.59
CA LEU A 124 -2.08 6.71 2.01
C LEU A 124 -1.02 6.00 2.83
N LYS A 125 -0.96 6.29 4.13
CA LYS A 125 0.02 5.67 5.03
C LYS A 125 -0.11 4.15 5.06
N LYS A 126 -1.35 3.63 5.05
CA LYS A 126 -1.59 2.18 4.97
C LYS A 126 -1.03 1.59 3.69
N LYS A 127 -1.28 2.24 2.55
CA LYS A 127 -0.82 1.77 1.23
C LYS A 127 0.69 1.93 1.03
N GLU A 128 1.32 2.92 1.64
CA GLU A 128 2.78 3.05 1.67
C GLU A 128 3.42 1.86 2.39
N VAL A 129 2.93 1.52 3.59
CA VAL A 129 3.42 0.35 4.34
C VAL A 129 3.18 -0.95 3.56
N GLU A 130 2.01 -1.12 2.94
CA GLU A 130 1.71 -2.27 2.08
C GLU A 130 2.68 -2.34 0.89
N SER A 131 2.96 -1.21 0.24
CA SER A 131 3.91 -1.10 -0.86
C SER A 131 5.32 -1.50 -0.44
N GLU A 132 5.80 -1.01 0.71
CA GLU A 132 7.12 -1.34 1.26
C GLU A 132 7.25 -2.83 1.57
N ASN A 133 6.20 -3.44 2.14
CA ASN A 133 6.17 -4.88 2.42
C ASN A 133 6.23 -5.71 1.14
N ILE A 134 5.40 -5.39 0.13
CA ILE A 134 5.40 -6.11 -1.16
C ILE A 134 6.72 -5.94 -1.88
N PHE A 135 7.28 -4.73 -1.88
CA PHE A 135 8.59 -4.46 -2.47
C PHE A 135 9.68 -5.30 -1.79
N SER A 136 9.71 -5.32 -0.46
CA SER A 136 10.69 -6.08 0.31
C SER A 136 10.58 -7.59 0.04
N LEU A 137 9.36 -8.13 0.02
CA LEU A 137 9.11 -9.54 -0.32
C LEU A 137 9.55 -9.85 -1.75
N GLY A 138 9.24 -8.99 -2.72
CA GLY A 138 9.66 -9.16 -4.11
C GLY A 138 11.18 -9.17 -4.25
N MET A 139 11.86 -8.27 -3.55
CA MET A 139 13.33 -8.17 -3.51
C MET A 139 13.99 -9.34 -2.79
N MET A 140 13.35 -9.94 -1.77
CA MET A 140 13.88 -11.10 -1.05
C MET A 140 13.68 -12.41 -1.81
N LEU A 141 12.54 -12.59 -2.47
CA LEU A 141 12.14 -13.87 -3.07
C LEU A 141 12.63 -14.00 -4.52
N SER A 142 12.63 -12.91 -5.29
CA SER A 142 13.02 -12.96 -6.71
C SER A 142 13.49 -11.58 -7.23
N PRO A 143 14.62 -11.04 -6.76
CA PRO A 143 15.00 -9.65 -7.02
C PRO A 143 15.16 -9.29 -8.50
N GLU A 144 15.82 -10.12 -9.31
CA GLU A 144 16.03 -9.83 -10.75
C GLU A 144 14.72 -9.83 -11.53
N GLU A 145 13.86 -10.82 -11.29
CA GLU A 145 12.56 -10.91 -11.96
C GLU A 145 11.58 -9.85 -11.49
N PHE A 146 11.59 -9.56 -10.18
CA PHE A 146 10.76 -8.53 -9.60
C PHE A 146 11.15 -7.16 -10.17
N LYS A 147 12.44 -6.80 -10.14
CA LYS A 147 12.94 -5.56 -10.75
C LYS A 147 12.65 -5.51 -12.25
N GLY A 148 12.90 -6.59 -12.98
CA GLY A 148 12.63 -6.66 -14.41
C GLY A 148 11.15 -6.39 -14.73
N LYS A 149 10.24 -7.05 -14.02
CA LYS A 149 8.79 -6.87 -14.20
C LYS A 149 8.32 -5.49 -13.76
N ILE A 150 8.81 -4.97 -12.64
CA ILE A 150 8.52 -3.61 -12.16
C ILE A 150 9.01 -2.58 -13.19
N GLY A 151 10.23 -2.73 -13.71
CA GLY A 151 10.80 -1.84 -14.73
C GLY A 151 9.98 -1.83 -16.02
N THR A 152 9.45 -2.98 -16.45
CA THR A 152 8.54 -3.05 -17.60
C THR A 152 7.15 -2.48 -17.34
N LEU A 153 6.64 -2.57 -16.11
CA LEU A 153 5.34 -2.02 -15.69
C LEU A 153 5.42 -0.51 -15.39
N SER A 154 6.60 -0.02 -15.01
CA SER A 154 6.87 1.35 -14.55
C SER A 154 7.00 2.36 -15.69
N ALA A 155 7.35 1.92 -16.90
CA ALA A 155 7.61 2.79 -18.06
C ALA A 155 6.39 3.64 -18.48
N SER A 156 5.17 3.30 -18.04
CA SER A 156 3.96 4.04 -18.40
C SER A 156 3.38 4.92 -17.28
N THR A 157 3.78 4.79 -16.01
CA THR A 157 2.94 5.34 -14.92
C THR A 157 3.64 5.74 -13.61
N MET A 158 4.96 5.65 -13.47
CA MET A 158 5.60 6.00 -12.19
C MET A 158 6.57 7.18 -12.30
N LYS A 159 6.39 8.18 -11.43
CA LYS A 159 7.49 9.07 -11.05
C LYS A 159 8.64 8.22 -10.50
N PRO A 160 9.91 8.55 -10.83
CA PRO A 160 11.05 7.77 -10.39
C PRO A 160 11.07 7.65 -8.87
N ILE A 161 11.28 6.42 -8.37
CA ILE A 161 11.53 6.14 -6.95
C ILE A 161 12.66 7.07 -6.50
N SER A 162 12.47 7.80 -5.39
CA SER A 162 13.48 8.76 -4.92
C SER A 162 14.77 8.03 -4.56
N GLU A 163 15.93 8.57 -4.97
CA GLU A 163 17.25 8.01 -4.66
C GLU A 163 17.47 7.81 -3.15
N THR A 164 16.83 8.64 -2.33
CA THR A 164 16.85 8.55 -0.87
C THR A 164 16.20 7.28 -0.36
N MET A 165 15.12 6.80 -1.00
CA MET A 165 14.49 5.52 -0.65
C MET A 165 15.38 4.36 -1.05
N VAL A 166 16.00 4.40 -2.24
CA VAL A 166 16.93 3.37 -2.73
C VAL A 166 18.16 3.23 -1.84
N LYS A 167 18.77 4.36 -1.42
CA LYS A 167 19.93 4.36 -0.52
C LYS A 167 19.63 3.76 0.85
N ARG A 168 18.44 4.03 1.40
CA ARG A 168 18.02 3.48 2.71
C ARG A 168 17.80 1.96 2.67
N LEU A 169 17.32 1.44 1.54
CA LEU A 169 17.06 0.00 1.34
C LEU A 169 18.32 -0.82 1.04
N LEU A 170 19.34 -0.21 0.45
CA LEU A 170 20.61 -0.88 0.11
C LEU A 170 21.70 -0.73 1.18
N GLY A 171 21.37 -0.16 2.35
CA GLY A 171 22.28 -0.06 3.48
C GLY A 171 23.38 1.01 3.30
N GLY A 172 23.02 2.18 2.77
CA GLY A 172 23.88 3.36 2.83
C GLY A 172 24.03 3.94 4.24
#